data_AF-A0A5D0UN00-F1
#
_entry.id   AF-A0A5D0UN00-F1
#
_cell.length_a   1.000
_cell.length_b   1.000
_cell.length_c   1.000
_cell.angle_alpha   90.00
_cell.angle_beta   90.00
_cell.angle_gamma   90.00
#
_symmetry.space_group_name_H-M   'P 1'
#
loop_
_entity.id
_entity.type
_entity.pdbx_description
1 polymer ?
#
loop_
_entity_poly.entity_id
_entity_poly.type
_entity_poly.pdbx_seq_one_letter_code
_entity_poly.pdbx_strand_id
1 'polypeptide(L)'
;MRPVSTRDRRQMRMLRGHLRYPCKYLLVVMEPVPRYEDLIWLFEAEPVYRYADDERETGYQFDWRKLWPYTAVTFRTTRAGYDIEMYIEPGYEVVRLRLRTVLDGAELLDLDLRGVQGVGVERIHGRELLRVDFPDDSPASTLWLRMKPDVGVHWSYRPAN
;
A
#
# COMPACT_ATOMS: atom_id res chain seq x y z
N MET A 1 -24.10 77.79 -7.69
CA MET A 1 -25.34 77.13 -8.17
C MET A 1 -24.99 75.71 -8.61
N ARG A 2 -25.67 74.69 -8.07
CA ARG A 2 -25.60 73.30 -8.53
C ARG A 2 -26.27 73.15 -9.90
N PRO A 3 -25.99 72.05 -10.62
CA PRO A 3 -27.02 71.01 -10.63
C PRO A 3 -26.48 69.58 -10.39
N VAL A 4 -27.46 68.72 -10.12
CA VAL A 4 -27.40 67.32 -9.65
C VAL A 4 -27.30 66.37 -10.85
N SER A 5 -26.59 65.25 -10.70
CA SER A 5 -27.10 63.97 -11.25
C SER A 5 -26.48 62.77 -10.55
N THR A 6 -27.36 61.98 -9.96
CA THR A 6 -27.20 60.71 -9.27
C THR A 6 -26.96 59.59 -10.28
N ARG A 7 -25.93 58.75 -10.09
CA ARG A 7 -25.98 57.32 -10.46
C ARG A 7 -24.85 56.51 -9.79
N ASP A 8 -25.32 55.75 -8.80
CA ASP A 8 -24.87 54.45 -8.31
C ASP A 8 -24.00 53.62 -9.29
N ARG A 9 -22.84 53.13 -8.82
CA ARG A 9 -22.36 51.76 -9.05
C ARG A 9 -21.14 51.42 -8.19
N ARG A 10 -21.43 50.64 -7.14
CA ARG A 10 -20.65 49.61 -6.44
C ARG A 10 -19.22 49.29 -6.92
N GLN A 11 -18.33 49.23 -5.92
CA GLN A 11 -17.31 48.20 -5.65
C GLN A 11 -16.45 47.64 -6.79
N MET A 12 -15.13 47.84 -6.66
CA MET A 12 -14.15 46.78 -6.92
C MET A 12 -13.04 46.85 -5.87
N ARG A 13 -13.26 46.17 -4.74
CA ARG A 13 -12.15 45.72 -3.87
C ARG A 13 -11.38 44.70 -4.68
N MET A 14 -10.10 44.99 -4.95
CA MET A 14 -9.15 43.97 -5.40
C MET A 14 -9.04 42.90 -4.30
N LEU A 15 -9.72 41.77 -4.52
CA LEU A 15 -9.41 40.55 -3.80
C LEU A 15 -8.06 40.08 -4.33
N ARG A 16 -7.03 40.18 -3.50
CA ARG A 16 -5.72 39.56 -3.70
C ARG A 16 -5.94 38.08 -3.99
N GLY A 17 -5.76 37.71 -5.25
CA GLY A 17 -5.77 36.33 -5.70
C GLY A 17 -4.79 35.54 -4.86
N HIS A 18 -5.31 34.58 -4.10
CA HIS A 18 -4.49 33.59 -3.44
C HIS A 18 -3.73 32.84 -4.52
N LEU A 19 -2.40 32.91 -4.45
CA LEU A 19 -1.49 32.11 -5.25
C LEU A 19 -1.93 30.65 -5.11
N ARG A 20 -2.40 30.07 -6.22
CA ARG A 20 -2.62 28.64 -6.34
C ARG A 20 -1.27 27.97 -6.13
N TYR A 21 -1.07 27.35 -4.97
CA TYR A 21 0.00 26.38 -4.81
C TYR A 21 -0.18 25.34 -5.93
N PRO A 22 0.84 25.08 -6.76
CA PRO A 22 0.76 23.95 -7.67
C PRO A 22 0.59 22.71 -6.80
N CYS A 23 -0.52 21.99 -6.96
CA CYS A 23 -0.61 20.62 -6.49
C CYS A 23 0.58 19.89 -7.14
N LYS A 24 1.63 19.66 -6.36
CA LYS A 24 2.59 18.62 -6.71
C LYS A 24 1.77 17.34 -6.70
N TYR A 25 1.50 16.80 -7.89
CA TYR A 25 1.10 15.42 -8.04
C TYR A 25 2.28 14.57 -7.53
N LEU A 26 2.38 14.39 -6.21
CA LEU A 26 3.21 13.34 -5.67
C LEU A 26 2.52 12.06 -6.11
N LEU A 27 3.19 11.33 -7.00
CA LEU A 27 2.87 9.96 -7.27
C LEU A 27 3.20 9.22 -5.98
N VAL A 28 2.19 8.90 -5.18
CA VAL A 28 2.35 8.17 -3.92
C VAL A 28 2.43 6.71 -4.30
N VAL A 29 3.65 6.16 -4.34
CA VAL A 29 3.92 4.75 -4.65
C VAL A 29 5.00 4.28 -3.69
N MET A 30 4.90 3.04 -3.21
CA MET A 30 5.99 2.40 -2.46
C MET A 30 7.33 2.52 -3.22
N GLU A 31 8.40 2.91 -2.52
CA GLU A 31 9.75 3.04 -3.05
C GLU A 31 10.78 2.32 -2.15
N PRO A 32 11.55 1.33 -2.68
CA PRO A 32 11.45 0.81 -4.04
C PRO A 32 10.14 0.04 -4.28
N VAL A 33 9.67 0.04 -5.53
CA VAL A 33 8.53 -0.78 -5.93
C VAL A 33 8.84 -2.26 -5.68
N PRO A 34 7.99 -2.99 -4.94
CA PRO A 34 8.22 -4.40 -4.68
C PRO A 34 8.23 -5.19 -5.99
N ARG A 35 9.20 -6.08 -6.15
CA ARG A 35 9.25 -6.99 -7.30
C ARG A 35 8.29 -8.13 -7.07
N TYR A 36 7.29 -8.29 -7.94
CA TYR A 36 6.31 -9.35 -7.78
C TYR A 36 6.96 -10.74 -7.93
N GLU A 37 8.07 -10.88 -8.66
CA GLU A 37 8.79 -12.16 -8.78
C GLU A 37 9.40 -12.61 -7.45
N ASP A 38 9.92 -11.67 -6.66
CA ASP A 38 10.47 -11.98 -5.34
C ASP A 38 9.35 -12.42 -4.38
N LEU A 39 8.17 -11.80 -4.49
CA LEU A 39 6.99 -12.17 -3.72
C LEU A 39 6.41 -13.52 -4.16
N ILE A 40 6.32 -13.79 -5.46
CA ILE A 40 5.96 -15.12 -5.99
C ILE A 40 6.91 -16.17 -5.43
N TRP A 41 8.21 -15.89 -5.43
CA TRP A 41 9.21 -16.81 -4.90
C TRP A 41 9.01 -17.06 -3.40
N LEU A 42 8.76 -16.00 -2.60
CA LEU A 42 8.59 -16.12 -1.15
C LEU A 42 7.34 -16.93 -0.78
N PHE A 43 6.22 -16.64 -1.48
CA PHE A 43 4.94 -17.30 -1.26
C PHE A 43 4.84 -18.66 -1.98
N GLU A 44 5.76 -18.95 -2.90
CA GLU A 44 5.73 -20.14 -3.78
C GLU A 44 4.40 -20.27 -4.55
N ALA A 45 3.77 -19.14 -4.86
CA ALA A 45 2.45 -19.07 -5.47
C ALA A 45 2.28 -17.82 -6.33
N GLU A 46 1.54 -17.97 -7.44
CA GLU A 46 1.08 -16.83 -8.24
C GLU A 46 0.01 -16.05 -7.48
N PRO A 47 0.06 -14.71 -7.51
CA PRO A 47 -0.95 -13.92 -6.84
C PRO A 47 -2.25 -13.88 -7.65
N VAL A 48 -3.34 -13.61 -6.95
CA VAL A 48 -4.64 -13.34 -7.56
C VAL A 48 -4.78 -11.83 -7.74
N TYR A 49 -4.99 -11.40 -8.99
CA TYR A 49 -5.26 -10.01 -9.31
C TYR A 49 -6.69 -9.62 -8.88
N ARG A 50 -6.82 -8.50 -8.17
CA ARG A 50 -8.07 -8.10 -7.49
C ARG A 50 -9.25 -7.94 -8.44
N TYR A 51 -9.02 -7.40 -9.64
CA TYR A 51 -10.08 -7.04 -10.58
C TYR A 51 -10.27 -8.08 -11.71
N ALA A 52 -9.73 -9.28 -11.55
CA ALA A 52 -9.79 -10.33 -12.57
C ALA A 52 -11.24 -10.74 -12.92
N ASP A 53 -12.12 -10.78 -11.92
CA ASP A 53 -13.54 -11.11 -12.12
C ASP A 53 -14.29 -9.97 -12.84
N ASP A 54 -14.09 -8.72 -12.41
CA ASP A 54 -14.69 -7.52 -13.03
C ASP A 54 -14.26 -7.38 -14.51
N GLU A 55 -12.99 -7.66 -14.80
CA GLU A 55 -12.44 -7.68 -16.16
C GLU A 55 -13.08 -8.76 -17.04
N ARG A 56 -13.27 -9.96 -16.48
CA ARG A 56 -13.97 -11.05 -17.19
C ARG A 56 -15.43 -10.69 -17.50
N GLU A 57 -16.11 -10.01 -16.58
CA GLU A 57 -17.51 -9.57 -16.77
C GLU A 57 -17.65 -8.48 -17.84
N THR A 58 -16.68 -7.57 -17.93
CA THR A 58 -16.67 -6.49 -18.92
C THR A 58 -16.12 -6.90 -20.28
N GLY A 59 -15.52 -8.10 -20.39
CA GLY A 59 -14.94 -8.63 -21.63
C GLY A 59 -13.57 -8.07 -21.98
N TYR A 60 -12.93 -7.32 -21.07
CA TYR A 60 -11.60 -6.75 -21.24
C TYR A 60 -10.63 -7.46 -20.30
N GLN A 61 -9.52 -7.98 -20.83
CA GLN A 61 -8.45 -8.58 -20.01
C GLN A 61 -7.22 -7.68 -20.02
N PHE A 62 -6.81 -7.18 -18.85
CA PHE A 62 -5.55 -6.48 -18.69
C PHE A 62 -4.45 -7.43 -18.20
N ASP A 63 -3.25 -7.21 -18.72
CA ASP A 63 -2.05 -7.83 -18.17
C ASP A 63 -1.61 -7.02 -16.95
N TRP A 64 -2.11 -7.41 -15.77
CA TRP A 64 -1.84 -6.69 -14.51
C TRP A 64 -0.35 -6.52 -14.23
N ARG A 65 0.52 -7.43 -14.71
CA ARG A 65 1.98 -7.34 -14.53
C ARG A 65 2.56 -6.13 -15.26
N LYS A 66 1.98 -5.73 -16.40
CA LYS A 66 2.36 -4.51 -17.12
C LYS A 66 1.87 -3.24 -16.43
N LEU A 67 0.85 -3.36 -15.60
CA LEU A 67 0.26 -2.24 -14.86
C LEU A 67 0.83 -2.12 -13.44
N TRP A 68 1.62 -3.08 -12.98
CA TRP A 68 2.37 -2.98 -11.72
C TRP A 68 3.29 -1.75 -11.76
N PRO A 69 3.32 -0.89 -10.73
CA PRO A 69 2.76 -1.00 -9.38
C PRO A 69 1.34 -0.45 -9.14
N TYR A 70 0.62 -0.09 -10.19
CA TYR A 70 -0.69 0.58 -10.10
C TYR A 70 -1.87 -0.39 -9.94
N THR A 71 -1.60 -1.65 -9.60
CA THR A 71 -2.58 -2.70 -9.42
C THR A 71 -2.50 -3.29 -8.02
N ALA A 72 -3.56 -3.98 -7.62
CA ALA A 72 -3.64 -4.69 -6.36
C ALA A 72 -3.66 -6.21 -6.61
N VAL A 73 -2.87 -6.93 -5.83
CA VAL A 73 -2.78 -8.39 -5.93
C VAL A 73 -2.75 -9.03 -4.54
N THR A 74 -3.20 -10.27 -4.47
CA THR A 74 -3.22 -11.07 -3.24
C THR A 74 -2.38 -12.32 -3.39
N PHE A 75 -1.34 -12.44 -2.58
CA PHE A 75 -0.54 -13.66 -2.44
C PHE A 75 -1.12 -14.54 -1.33
N ARG A 76 -1.12 -15.86 -1.53
CA ARG A 76 -1.57 -16.84 -0.55
C ARG A 76 -0.65 -18.04 -0.56
N THR A 77 -0.32 -18.55 0.62
CA THR A 77 0.42 -19.80 0.77
C THR A 77 0.06 -20.48 2.08
N THR A 78 0.28 -21.78 2.15
CA THR A 78 0.09 -22.56 3.38
C THR A 78 1.45 -23.08 3.82
N ARG A 79 1.85 -22.76 5.06
CA ARG A 79 3.16 -23.17 5.59
C ARG A 79 3.15 -23.34 7.10
N ALA A 80 3.85 -24.37 7.58
CA ALA A 80 3.99 -24.68 9.00
C ALA A 80 2.65 -24.74 9.77
N GLY A 81 1.57 -25.19 9.12
CA GLY A 81 0.23 -25.25 9.71
C GLY A 81 -0.56 -23.95 9.69
N TYR A 82 -0.08 -22.92 8.97
CA TYR A 82 -0.74 -21.64 8.82
C TYR A 82 -1.08 -21.33 7.36
N ASP A 83 -2.27 -20.76 7.15
CA ASP A 83 -2.63 -20.07 5.92
C ASP A 83 -2.20 -18.61 6.04
N ILE A 84 -1.36 -18.17 5.12
CA ILE A 84 -0.74 -16.84 5.11
C ILE A 84 -1.23 -16.12 3.85
N GLU A 85 -1.83 -14.95 4.03
CA GLU A 85 -2.32 -14.10 2.97
C GLU A 85 -1.65 -12.73 3.06
N MET A 86 -1.22 -12.21 1.91
CA MET A 86 -0.78 -10.83 1.76
C MET A 86 -1.52 -10.18 0.61
N TYR A 87 -2.33 -9.18 0.92
CA TYR A 87 -2.80 -8.21 -0.05
C TYR A 87 -1.79 -7.07 -0.14
N ILE A 88 -1.48 -6.63 -1.36
CA ILE A 88 -0.58 -5.50 -1.60
C ILE A 88 -1.09 -4.63 -2.74
N GLU A 89 -1.02 -3.32 -2.52
CA GLU A 89 -1.38 -2.31 -3.50
C GLU A 89 -0.35 -1.17 -3.42
N PRO A 90 0.75 -1.24 -4.20
CA PRO A 90 1.89 -0.35 -4.00
C PRO A 90 1.58 1.10 -4.36
N GLY A 91 0.71 1.34 -5.34
CA GLY A 91 0.25 2.68 -5.70
C GLY A 91 -0.63 3.39 -4.65
N TYR A 92 -0.95 2.72 -3.55
CA TYR A 92 -1.67 3.29 -2.41
C TYR A 92 -0.95 3.06 -1.07
N GLU A 93 0.29 2.53 -1.09
CA GLU A 93 1.08 2.26 0.11
C GLU A 93 0.34 1.36 1.13
N VAL A 94 -0.47 0.42 0.62
CA VAL A 94 -1.27 -0.51 1.43
C VAL A 94 -0.70 -1.92 1.37
N VAL A 95 -0.57 -2.53 2.55
CA VAL A 95 -0.33 -3.96 2.71
C VAL A 95 -1.33 -4.48 3.75
N ARG A 96 -1.98 -5.60 3.50
CA ARG A 96 -2.71 -6.34 4.53
C ARG A 96 -2.16 -7.74 4.68
N LEU A 97 -1.82 -8.12 5.90
CA LEU A 97 -1.30 -9.43 6.25
C LEU A 97 -2.30 -10.18 7.11
N ARG A 98 -2.63 -11.42 6.73
CA ARG A 98 -3.51 -12.29 7.51
C ARG A 98 -2.88 -13.66 7.72
N LEU A 99 -2.91 -14.13 8.96
CA LEU A 99 -2.47 -15.48 9.32
C LEU A 99 -3.62 -16.20 10.01
N ARG A 100 -3.93 -17.40 9.52
CA ARG A 100 -4.92 -18.31 10.10
C ARG A 100 -4.30 -19.67 10.33
N THR A 101 -4.79 -20.40 11.32
CA THR A 101 -4.47 -21.82 11.49
C THR A 101 -5.19 -22.65 10.44
N VAL A 102 -4.51 -23.65 9.86
CA VAL A 102 -5.10 -24.54 8.85
C VAL A 102 -6.12 -25.51 9.48
N LEU A 103 -5.87 -25.94 10.72
CA LEU A 103 -6.64 -27.01 11.36
C LEU A 103 -8.11 -26.63 11.62
N ASP A 104 -8.33 -25.42 12.12
CA ASP A 104 -9.63 -24.91 12.57
C ASP A 104 -9.99 -23.56 11.95
N GLY A 105 -9.12 -22.98 11.10
CA GLY A 105 -9.37 -21.73 10.40
C GLY A 105 -9.31 -20.49 11.30
N ALA A 106 -8.86 -20.62 12.54
CA ALA A 106 -8.82 -19.52 13.51
C ALA A 106 -7.85 -18.43 13.06
N GLU A 107 -8.31 -17.17 13.07
CA GLU A 107 -7.48 -16.02 12.74
C GLU A 107 -6.59 -15.65 13.92
N LEU A 108 -5.28 -15.68 13.69
CA LEU A 108 -4.26 -15.32 14.67
C LEU A 108 -3.80 -13.89 14.50
N LEU A 109 -3.83 -13.40 13.26
CA LEU A 109 -3.35 -12.07 12.90
C LEU A 109 -4.12 -11.53 11.71
N ASP A 110 -4.54 -10.27 11.79
CA ASP A 110 -5.02 -9.46 10.68
C ASP A 110 -4.49 -8.04 10.86
N LEU A 111 -3.53 -7.65 10.00
CA LEU A 111 -2.89 -6.34 10.03
C LEU A 111 -3.23 -5.59 8.76
N ASP A 112 -3.93 -4.46 8.90
CA ASP A 112 -4.09 -3.45 7.84
C ASP A 112 -3.01 -2.38 8.03
N LEU A 113 -2.00 -2.39 7.15
CA LEU A 113 -0.85 -1.51 7.16
C LEU A 113 -0.98 -0.46 6.06
N ARG A 114 -0.90 0.81 6.44
CA ARG A 114 -1.00 1.95 5.53
C ARG A 114 0.20 2.86 5.68
N GLY A 115 0.50 3.63 4.63
CA GLY A 115 1.71 4.44 4.58
C GLY A 115 2.96 3.56 4.62
N VAL A 116 2.88 2.37 4.02
CA VAL A 116 4.02 1.48 3.85
C VAL A 116 4.95 2.10 2.81
N GLN A 117 6.20 2.34 3.19
CA GLN A 117 7.20 2.91 2.30
C GLN A 117 7.70 1.87 1.30
N GLY A 118 7.92 0.63 1.74
CA GLY A 118 8.54 -0.39 0.91
C GLY A 118 8.21 -1.80 1.37
N VAL A 119 8.23 -2.73 0.43
CA VAL A 119 8.13 -4.17 0.68
C VAL A 119 9.28 -4.86 -0.02
N GLY A 120 9.97 -5.74 0.70
CA GLY A 120 11.11 -6.49 0.18
C GLY A 120 11.17 -7.91 0.70
N VAL A 121 12.02 -8.72 0.06
CA VAL A 121 12.32 -10.08 0.50
C VAL A 121 13.78 -10.17 0.88
N GLU A 122 14.06 -10.69 2.08
CA GLU A 122 15.42 -10.91 2.56
C GLU A 122 15.70 -12.39 2.79
N ARG A 123 16.96 -12.75 2.54
CA ARG A 123 17.50 -14.10 2.76
C ARG A 123 18.73 -14.01 3.65
N ILE A 124 18.59 -14.42 4.91
CA ILE A 124 19.65 -14.31 5.90
C ILE A 124 19.77 -15.64 6.64
N HIS A 125 20.94 -16.28 6.57
CA HIS A 125 21.26 -17.51 7.30
C HIS A 125 20.19 -18.62 7.17
N GLY A 126 19.69 -18.85 5.94
CA GLY A 126 18.68 -19.87 5.65
C GLY A 126 17.25 -19.48 6.04
N ARG A 127 17.02 -18.24 6.47
CA ARG A 127 15.68 -17.68 6.73
C ARG A 127 15.23 -16.88 5.52
N GLU A 128 13.93 -16.96 5.25
CA GLU A 128 13.26 -16.18 4.22
C GLU A 128 12.29 -15.22 4.92
N LEU A 129 12.46 -13.93 4.68
CA LEU A 129 11.76 -12.88 5.40
C LEU A 129 11.04 -11.97 4.39
N LEU A 130 9.77 -11.69 4.62
CA LEU A 130 9.11 -10.50 4.11
C LEU A 130 9.47 -9.33 5.02
N ARG A 131 9.95 -8.23 4.43
CA ARG A 131 10.23 -6.97 5.09
C ARG A 131 9.20 -5.93 4.64
N VAL A 132 8.58 -5.25 5.59
CA VAL A 132 7.67 -4.13 5.35
C VAL A 132 8.21 -2.92 6.09
N ASP A 133 8.64 -1.91 5.34
CA ASP A 133 9.24 -0.70 5.88
C ASP A 133 8.22 0.43 5.97
N PHE A 134 8.37 1.25 7.00
CA PHE A 134 7.59 2.46 7.18
C PHE A 134 8.50 3.70 7.12
N PRO A 135 7.94 4.87 6.77
CA PRO A 135 8.64 6.15 6.78
C PRO A 135 9.32 6.48 8.11
N ASP A 136 10.31 7.37 8.08
CA ASP A 136 11.06 7.76 9.27
C ASP A 136 10.24 8.51 10.34
N ASP A 137 9.14 9.13 9.94
CA ASP A 137 8.20 9.77 10.85
C ASP A 137 7.12 8.81 11.39
N SER A 138 7.11 7.54 10.94
CA SER A 138 6.22 6.52 11.45
C SER A 138 6.64 6.04 12.85
N PRO A 139 5.68 5.76 13.77
CA PRO A 139 5.98 5.14 15.05
C PRO A 139 6.52 3.71 14.91
N ALA A 140 6.15 3.00 13.84
CA ALA A 140 6.72 1.69 13.52
C ALA A 140 7.94 1.88 12.61
N SER A 141 9.00 1.10 12.82
CA SER A 141 10.17 1.12 11.92
C SER A 141 10.01 0.10 10.79
N THR A 142 10.00 -1.18 11.15
CA THR A 142 9.93 -2.29 10.19
C THR A 142 9.13 -3.43 10.79
N LEU A 143 8.28 -4.03 9.97
CA LEU A 143 7.64 -5.31 10.24
C LEU A 143 8.32 -6.39 9.41
N TRP A 144 8.53 -7.53 10.05
CA TRP A 144 9.14 -8.72 9.49
C TRP A 144 8.17 -9.90 9.61
N LEU A 145 7.90 -10.57 8.50
CA LEU A 145 7.24 -11.87 8.49
C LEU A 145 8.25 -12.91 8.01
N ARG A 146 8.70 -13.76 8.94
CA ARG A 146 9.51 -14.93 8.62
C ARG A 146 8.62 -16.01 8.04
N MET A 147 9.04 -16.53 6.89
CA MET A 147 8.33 -17.56 6.13
C MET A 147 9.04 -18.92 6.17
N LYS A 148 10.35 -18.96 6.47
CA LYS A 148 11.11 -20.20 6.67
C LYS A 148 12.16 -20.05 7.78
N PRO A 149 12.47 -21.11 8.55
CA PRO A 149 11.90 -22.48 8.47
C PRO A 149 10.51 -22.63 9.11
N ASP A 150 10.11 -21.64 9.90
CA ASP A 150 8.83 -21.51 10.58
C ASP A 150 8.20 -20.16 10.23
N VAL A 151 6.95 -19.98 10.66
CA VAL A 151 6.19 -18.74 10.45
C VAL A 151 6.26 -17.90 11.72
N GLY A 152 6.69 -16.65 11.60
CA GLY A 152 6.76 -15.75 12.73
C GLY A 152 6.68 -14.29 12.31
N VAL A 153 5.98 -13.47 13.08
CA VAL A 153 5.85 -12.03 12.81
C VAL A 153 6.54 -11.26 13.93
N HIS A 154 7.34 -10.28 13.56
CA HIS A 154 8.07 -9.41 14.48
C HIS A 154 8.02 -7.98 13.95
N TRP A 155 7.77 -7.01 14.83
CA TRP A 155 7.88 -5.60 14.51
C TRP A 155 8.46 -4.84 15.69
N SER A 156 9.03 -3.69 15.42
CA SER A 156 9.56 -2.79 16.43
C SER A 156 8.99 -1.40 16.27
N TYR A 157 8.75 -0.74 17.40
CA TYR A 157 8.40 0.67 17.46
C TYR A 157 9.65 1.49 17.78
N ARG A 158 9.67 2.73 17.28
CA ARG A 158 10.64 3.72 17.74
C ARG A 158 10.33 4.05 19.21
N PRO A 159 11.35 4.21 20.07
CA PRO A 159 11.11 4.71 21.42
C PRO A 159 10.48 6.10 21.34
N ALA A 160 9.45 6.35 22.16
CA ALA A 160 8.90 7.69 22.29
C ALA A 160 9.97 8.60 22.90
N ASN A 161 10.32 9.68 22.20
CA ASN A 161 11.21 10.72 22.72
C ASN A 161 10.55 11.50 23.86
#